data_AF-A0A7X9F155-F1
#
_entry.id   AF-A0A7X9F155-F1
#
_cell.length_a   1.000
_cell.length_b   1.000
_cell.length_c   1.000
_cell.angle_alpha   90.00
_cell.angle_beta   90.00
_cell.angle_gamma   90.00
#
_symmetry.space_group_name_H-M   'P 1'
#
loop_
_entity.id
_entity.type
_entity.pdbx_description
1 polymer ?
#
loop_
_entity_poly.entity_id
_entity_poly.type
_entity_poly.pdbx_seq_one_letter_code
_entity_poly.pdbx_strand_id
1 'polypeptide(L)'
;MNSKEMNMIRAAELYYEQRLDQSAIAKALDCSRSTVSRLLAEAIETGIVRIYIKRPVEKFPSLAEAIKHQFGLKEAVVVSGGISNEQAFYNVGFAAAEFLSQILHNNVVIGISFGVTLSYLVQELSEYNFNYEGIEVIQLMGGLGFGDPAIDGPELAQKMARALGGTYRYLQAPAVVDSPEIAQHLLKEKNIRETIQKAHQAEITISSVGSLMDNLSSLERSGYIRKEDRAIFHSKGAIGHSLSRMIDENGVPIKDAFNDRIVGAPIEVIKNAKWSIGIGSNPLKAQVFLAALHDQQFNVLVIDDGTAREMLRMQSVDSA
;
A
#
# COMPACT_ATOMS: atom_id res chain seq x y z
N MET A 1 3.03 2.47 32.29
CA MET A 1 3.17 1.01 32.11
C MET A 1 2.76 0.31 33.39
N ASN A 2 1.89 -0.68 33.30
CA ASN A 2 1.52 -1.53 34.42
C ASN A 2 2.70 -2.46 34.77
N SER A 3 2.90 -2.81 36.05
CA SER A 3 3.88 -3.81 36.51
C SER A 3 3.84 -5.11 35.70
N LYS A 4 2.63 -5.55 35.30
CA LYS A 4 2.44 -6.72 34.44
C LYS A 4 3.06 -6.57 33.05
N GLU A 5 2.94 -5.38 32.46
CA GLU A 5 3.46 -5.04 31.13
C GLU A 5 4.99 -4.99 31.12
N MET A 6 5.60 -4.42 32.17
CA MET A 6 7.05 -4.47 32.38
C MET A 6 7.55 -5.91 32.50
N ASN A 7 6.84 -6.78 33.21
CA ASN A 7 7.21 -8.18 33.32
C ASN A 7 7.08 -8.94 31.99
N MET A 8 6.08 -8.59 31.16
CA MET A 8 5.95 -9.14 29.79
C MET A 8 7.13 -8.73 28.91
N ILE A 9 7.49 -7.44 28.88
CA ILE A 9 8.64 -6.93 28.12
C ILE A 9 9.92 -7.59 28.60
N ARG A 10 10.14 -7.65 29.91
CA ARG A 10 11.38 -8.22 30.46
C ARG A 10 11.50 -9.71 30.19
N ALA A 11 10.41 -10.47 30.30
CA ALA A 11 10.40 -11.88 29.93
C ALA A 11 10.71 -12.07 28.44
N ALA A 12 10.16 -11.21 27.57
CA ALA A 12 10.39 -11.25 26.14
C ALA A 12 11.85 -10.94 25.75
N GLU A 13 12.45 -9.88 26.31
CA GLU A 13 13.87 -9.54 26.09
C GLU A 13 14.79 -10.71 26.46
N LEU A 14 14.59 -11.29 27.65
CA LEU A 14 15.40 -12.41 28.13
C LEU A 14 15.26 -13.66 27.24
N TYR A 15 14.07 -13.90 26.69
CA TYR A 15 13.81 -15.08 25.86
C TYR A 15 14.26 -14.89 24.39
N TYR A 16 13.82 -13.81 23.75
CA TYR A 16 14.01 -13.61 22.30
C TYR A 16 15.35 -12.96 21.95
N GLU A 17 15.85 -12.03 22.77
CA GLU A 17 17.13 -11.35 22.51
C GLU A 17 18.29 -12.12 23.16
N GLN A 18 18.14 -12.48 24.44
CA GLN A 18 19.21 -13.12 25.22
C GLN A 18 19.20 -14.65 25.15
N ARG A 19 18.20 -15.24 24.47
CA ARG A 19 18.09 -16.70 24.22
C ARG A 19 18.10 -17.56 25.50
N LEU A 20 17.63 -17.02 26.62
CA LEU A 20 17.52 -17.79 27.86
C LEU A 20 16.34 -18.77 27.80
N ASP A 21 16.48 -19.92 28.46
CA ASP A 21 15.35 -20.82 28.66
C ASP A 21 14.37 -20.27 29.71
N GLN A 22 13.12 -20.75 29.67
CA GLN A 22 12.08 -20.26 30.59
C GLN A 22 12.38 -20.53 32.07
N SER A 23 13.25 -21.50 32.39
CA SER A 23 13.62 -21.81 33.77
C SER A 23 14.65 -20.79 34.31
N ALA A 24 15.58 -20.35 33.47
CA ALA A 24 16.52 -19.28 33.80
C ALA A 24 15.80 -17.94 33.95
N ILE A 25 14.84 -17.65 33.05
CA ILE A 25 14.00 -16.45 33.13
C ILE A 25 13.16 -16.45 34.41
N ALA A 26 12.60 -17.60 34.79
CA ALA A 26 11.81 -17.74 36.01
C ALA A 26 12.62 -17.35 37.26
N LYS A 27 13.89 -17.75 37.34
CA LYS A 27 14.80 -17.32 38.42
C LYS A 27 15.12 -15.82 38.36
N ALA A 28 15.33 -15.27 37.16
CA ALA A 28 15.65 -13.85 36.98
C ALA A 28 14.47 -12.92 37.33
N LEU A 29 13.23 -13.39 37.14
CA LEU A 29 12.00 -12.65 37.43
C LEU A 29 11.34 -13.02 38.76
N ASP A 30 11.98 -13.87 39.57
CA ASP A 30 11.45 -14.41 40.83
C ASP A 30 10.00 -14.93 40.70
N CYS A 31 9.76 -15.76 39.69
CA CYS A 31 8.44 -16.34 39.42
C CYS A 31 8.52 -17.79 38.96
N SER A 32 7.37 -18.44 38.73
CA SER A 32 7.33 -19.81 38.22
C SER A 32 7.58 -19.86 36.71
N ARG A 33 8.11 -20.98 36.21
CA ARG A 33 8.21 -21.24 34.76
C ARG A 33 6.86 -21.13 34.03
N SER A 34 5.78 -21.56 34.67
CA SER A 34 4.41 -21.39 34.14
C SER A 34 4.01 -19.92 34.00
N THR A 35 4.46 -19.06 34.91
CA THR A 35 4.24 -17.61 34.83
C THR A 35 5.02 -17.01 33.66
N VAL A 36 6.28 -17.41 33.45
CA VAL A 36 7.06 -16.97 32.28
C VAL A 36 6.40 -17.37 30.96
N SER A 37 5.96 -18.63 30.82
CA SER A 37 5.27 -19.08 29.62
C SER A 37 4.00 -18.25 29.34
N ARG A 38 3.24 -17.94 30.38
CA ARG A 38 2.04 -17.09 30.27
C ARG A 38 2.40 -15.65 29.91
N LEU A 39 3.43 -15.07 30.52
CA LEU A 39 3.92 -13.73 30.18
C LEU A 39 4.37 -13.64 28.71
N LEU A 40 5.09 -14.64 28.19
CA LEU A 40 5.51 -14.68 26.79
C LEU A 40 4.32 -14.82 25.82
N ALA A 41 3.34 -15.66 26.16
CA ALA A 41 2.11 -15.80 25.37
C ALA A 41 1.28 -14.50 25.37
N GLU A 42 1.08 -13.90 26.55
CA GLU A 42 0.39 -12.62 26.69
C GLU A 42 1.17 -11.48 26.01
N ALA A 43 2.50 -11.52 26.00
CA ALA A 43 3.32 -10.55 25.26
C ALA A 43 3.10 -10.64 23.75
N ILE A 44 2.91 -11.86 23.20
CA ILE A 44 2.53 -12.04 21.80
C ILE A 44 1.09 -11.54 21.56
N GLU A 45 0.15 -11.94 22.41
CA GLU A 45 -1.28 -11.60 22.28
C GLU A 45 -1.53 -10.08 22.36
N THR A 46 -0.80 -9.39 23.24
CA THR A 46 -0.87 -7.93 23.41
C THR A 46 -0.02 -7.16 22.39
N GLY A 47 0.71 -7.86 21.52
CA GLY A 47 1.52 -7.25 20.47
C GLY A 47 2.84 -6.65 20.93
N ILE A 48 3.25 -6.86 22.20
CA ILE A 48 4.59 -6.52 22.72
C ILE A 48 5.67 -7.31 21.96
N VAL A 49 5.37 -8.57 21.64
CA VAL A 49 6.21 -9.41 20.77
C VAL A 49 5.45 -9.66 19.47
N ARG A 50 6.10 -9.39 18.34
CA ARG A 50 5.63 -9.82 17.02
C ARG A 50 6.64 -10.78 16.43
N ILE A 51 6.22 -12.00 16.14
CA ILE A 51 7.06 -13.02 15.50
C ILE A 51 6.82 -12.96 14.01
N TYR A 52 7.89 -12.69 13.26
CA TYR A 52 7.86 -12.68 11.81
C TYR A 52 8.73 -13.83 11.27
N ILE A 53 8.17 -14.67 10.39
CA ILE A 53 8.89 -15.77 9.74
C ILE A 53 9.04 -15.43 8.25
N LYS A 54 10.26 -15.09 7.82
CA LYS A 54 10.57 -14.87 6.40
C LYS A 54 10.52 -16.21 5.67
N ARG A 55 9.51 -16.39 4.82
CA ARG A 55 9.38 -17.54 3.91
C ARG A 55 9.73 -17.09 2.50
N PRO A 56 10.32 -17.96 1.65
CA PRO A 56 10.40 -17.67 0.22
C PRO A 56 9.00 -17.34 -0.30
N VAL A 57 8.84 -16.18 -0.94
CA VAL A 57 7.56 -15.80 -1.52
C VAL A 57 7.30 -16.69 -2.72
N GLU A 58 6.27 -17.51 -2.62
CA GLU A 58 5.83 -18.37 -3.72
C GLU A 58 5.25 -17.50 -4.84
N LYS A 59 5.81 -17.66 -6.04
CA LYS A 59 5.39 -16.95 -7.26
C LYS A 59 4.65 -17.92 -8.18
N PHE A 60 3.72 -17.40 -8.98
CA PHE A 60 2.95 -18.17 -9.97
C PHE A 60 3.24 -17.67 -11.41
N PRO A 61 4.37 -18.05 -12.03
CA PRO A 61 4.77 -17.53 -13.34
C PRO A 61 3.71 -17.75 -14.45
N SER A 62 3.07 -18.92 -14.49
CA SER A 62 2.04 -19.19 -15.50
C SER A 62 0.79 -18.32 -15.34
N LEU A 63 0.41 -18.00 -14.09
CA LEU A 63 -0.74 -17.13 -13.82
C LEU A 63 -0.37 -15.66 -14.11
N ALA A 64 0.85 -15.25 -13.78
CA ALA A 64 1.39 -13.95 -14.16
C ALA A 64 1.39 -13.75 -15.68
N GLU A 65 1.86 -14.75 -16.44
CA GLU A 65 1.88 -14.67 -17.90
C GLU A 65 0.45 -14.60 -18.50
N ALA A 66 -0.51 -15.32 -17.91
CA ALA A 66 -1.91 -15.21 -18.30
C ALA A 66 -2.49 -13.80 -18.05
N ILE A 67 -2.23 -13.21 -16.88
CA ILE A 67 -2.66 -11.83 -16.55
C ILE A 67 -2.02 -10.83 -17.53
N LYS A 68 -0.72 -10.95 -17.74
CA LYS A 68 0.04 -10.08 -18.64
C LYS A 68 -0.53 -10.10 -20.06
N HIS A 69 -0.74 -11.30 -20.62
CA HIS A 69 -1.30 -11.44 -21.96
C HIS A 69 -2.75 -10.97 -22.04
N GLN A 70 -3.60 -11.36 -21.08
CA GLN A 70 -5.03 -11.04 -21.11
C GLN A 70 -5.29 -9.53 -21.11
N PHE A 71 -4.49 -8.78 -20.37
CA PHE A 71 -4.70 -7.33 -20.19
C PHE A 71 -3.64 -6.45 -20.86
N GLY A 72 -2.77 -7.02 -21.70
CA GLY A 72 -1.78 -6.26 -22.47
C GLY A 72 -0.75 -5.52 -21.61
N LEU A 73 -0.37 -6.09 -20.47
CA LEU A 73 0.58 -5.46 -19.54
C LEU A 73 2.02 -5.58 -20.04
N LYS A 74 2.88 -4.63 -19.65
CA LYS A 74 4.33 -4.76 -19.80
C LYS A 74 4.88 -5.88 -18.92
N GLU A 75 4.35 -5.98 -17.70
CA GLU A 75 4.70 -7.06 -16.78
C GLU A 75 3.56 -7.37 -15.82
N ALA A 76 3.50 -8.61 -15.35
CA ALA A 76 2.70 -8.99 -14.20
C ALA A 76 3.52 -9.87 -13.26
N VAL A 77 3.36 -9.66 -11.95
CA VAL A 77 3.95 -10.52 -10.92
C VAL A 77 2.82 -11.01 -10.05
N VAL A 78 2.65 -12.33 -9.99
CA VAL A 78 1.61 -12.97 -9.19
C VAL A 78 2.25 -13.83 -8.12
N VAL A 79 1.85 -13.61 -6.87
CA VAL A 79 2.39 -14.29 -5.68
C VAL A 79 1.30 -14.93 -4.85
N SER A 80 1.66 -15.82 -3.93
CA SER A 80 0.70 -16.42 -3.00
C SER A 80 0.04 -15.37 -2.11
N GLY A 81 -1.29 -15.41 -2.02
CA GLY A 81 -2.07 -14.68 -1.02
C GLY A 81 -1.85 -15.18 0.41
N GLY A 82 -1.17 -16.32 0.58
CA GLY A 82 -0.87 -16.90 1.89
C GLY A 82 -2.13 -17.30 2.67
N ILE A 83 -2.02 -17.33 3.99
CA ILE A 83 -3.10 -17.76 4.91
C ILE A 83 -3.81 -16.58 5.61
N SER A 84 -3.34 -15.35 5.39
CA SER A 84 -3.88 -14.14 6.01
C SER A 84 -3.65 -12.93 5.12
N ASN A 85 -4.46 -11.88 5.32
CA ASN A 85 -4.30 -10.61 4.60
C ASN A 85 -2.92 -9.99 4.83
N GLU A 86 -2.38 -10.08 6.04
CA GLU A 86 -1.04 -9.58 6.38
C GLU A 86 0.04 -10.30 5.56
N GLN A 87 -0.05 -11.63 5.43
CA GLN A 87 0.86 -12.40 4.61
C GLN A 87 0.73 -12.04 3.12
N ALA A 88 -0.50 -11.79 2.63
CA ALA A 88 -0.72 -11.32 1.27
C ALA A 88 -0.08 -9.95 1.04
N PHE A 89 -0.26 -9.00 1.98
CA PHE A 89 0.35 -7.66 1.90
C PHE A 89 1.87 -7.75 1.88
N TYR A 90 2.46 -8.58 2.74
CA TYR A 90 3.90 -8.84 2.74
C TYR A 90 4.37 -9.43 1.41
N ASN A 91 3.76 -10.52 0.95
CA ASN A 91 4.19 -11.22 -0.26
C ASN A 91 4.15 -10.30 -1.49
N VAL A 92 3.06 -9.53 -1.64
CA VAL A 92 2.91 -8.56 -2.73
C VAL A 92 3.91 -7.41 -2.59
N GLY A 93 4.09 -6.87 -1.38
CA GLY A 93 5.07 -5.80 -1.11
C GLY A 93 6.50 -6.24 -1.44
N PHE A 94 6.89 -7.44 -1.02
CA PHE A 94 8.18 -8.05 -1.32
C PHE A 94 8.41 -8.20 -2.83
N ALA A 95 7.44 -8.79 -3.53
CA ALA A 95 7.53 -8.99 -4.96
C ALA A 95 7.58 -7.66 -5.73
N ALA A 96 6.90 -6.63 -5.23
CA ALA A 96 6.93 -5.30 -5.82
C ALA A 96 8.28 -4.60 -5.58
N ALA A 97 8.89 -4.78 -4.40
CA ALA A 97 10.24 -4.28 -4.13
C ALA A 97 11.29 -4.98 -5.00
N GLU A 98 11.19 -6.31 -5.18
CA GLU A 98 12.03 -7.06 -6.12
C GLU A 98 11.87 -6.54 -7.55
N PHE A 99 10.64 -6.37 -8.04
CA PHE A 99 10.41 -5.84 -9.39
C PHE A 99 10.96 -4.43 -9.55
N LEU A 100 10.70 -3.54 -8.58
CA LEU A 100 11.21 -2.17 -8.61
C LEU A 100 12.74 -2.15 -8.66
N SER A 101 13.42 -3.02 -7.90
CA SER A 101 14.88 -3.09 -7.87
C SER A 101 15.51 -3.39 -9.25
N GLN A 102 14.78 -4.07 -10.14
CA GLN A 102 15.23 -4.45 -11.48
C GLN A 102 15.10 -3.33 -12.51
N ILE A 103 14.21 -2.37 -12.27
CA ILE A 103 13.93 -1.27 -13.21
C ILE A 103 14.50 0.08 -12.77
N LEU A 104 15.00 0.17 -11.53
CA LEU A 104 15.62 1.38 -10.99
C LEU A 104 16.95 1.68 -11.68
N HIS A 105 17.23 2.98 -11.84
CA HIS A 105 18.50 3.51 -12.31
C HIS A 105 18.69 4.95 -11.80
N ASN A 106 19.84 5.56 -12.09
CA ASN A 106 20.12 6.95 -11.72
C ASN A 106 19.11 7.93 -12.36
N ASN A 107 18.89 9.05 -11.69
CA ASN A 107 18.07 10.18 -12.14
C ASN A 107 16.59 9.85 -12.39
N VAL A 108 16.02 8.92 -11.62
CA VAL A 108 14.61 8.52 -11.72
C VAL A 108 13.74 9.32 -10.75
N VAL A 109 12.63 9.84 -11.28
CA VAL A 109 11.52 10.39 -10.48
C VAL A 109 10.47 9.30 -10.26
N ILE A 110 10.10 9.07 -9.01
CA ILE A 110 9.15 8.04 -8.60
C ILE A 110 7.93 8.70 -7.95
N GLY A 111 6.73 8.52 -8.49
CA GLY A 111 5.49 8.90 -7.85
C GLY A 111 4.96 7.77 -6.96
N ILE A 112 4.61 8.06 -5.70
CA ILE A 112 4.02 7.07 -4.79
C ILE A 112 2.71 7.56 -4.17
N SER A 113 1.70 6.69 -4.09
CA SER A 113 0.47 6.95 -3.34
C SER A 113 0.60 6.54 -1.87
N PHE A 114 -0.51 6.18 -1.22
CA PHE A 114 -0.55 5.65 0.14
C PHE A 114 -1.16 4.24 0.17
N GLY A 115 -1.08 3.54 1.30
CA GLY A 115 -1.78 2.29 1.53
C GLY A 115 -0.95 1.19 2.18
N VAL A 116 -1.65 0.20 2.74
CA VAL A 116 -1.04 -0.91 3.50
C VAL A 116 -0.08 -1.72 2.62
N THR A 117 -0.48 -2.15 1.42
CA THR A 117 0.42 -2.93 0.55
C THR A 117 1.67 -2.13 0.13
N LEU A 118 1.55 -0.81 -0.05
CA LEU A 118 2.68 0.06 -0.37
C LEU A 118 3.64 0.19 0.82
N SER A 119 3.15 0.18 2.06
CA SER A 119 4.04 0.23 3.23
C SER A 119 4.96 -0.99 3.31
N TYR A 120 4.46 -2.18 2.96
CA TYR A 120 5.28 -3.38 2.85
C TYR A 120 6.33 -3.29 1.74
N LEU A 121 5.96 -2.77 0.56
CA LEU A 121 6.96 -2.51 -0.50
C LEU A 121 8.06 -1.59 0.00
N VAL A 122 7.70 -0.48 0.66
CA VAL A 122 8.67 0.51 1.13
C VAL A 122 9.56 -0.06 2.23
N GLN A 123 9.00 -0.89 3.11
CA GLN A 123 9.76 -1.60 4.13
C GLN A 123 10.75 -2.59 3.51
N GLU A 124 10.34 -3.38 2.51
CA GLU A 124 11.25 -4.36 1.90
C GLU A 124 12.38 -3.69 1.10
N LEU A 125 12.20 -2.46 0.60
CA LEU A 125 13.29 -1.72 -0.05
C LEU A 125 14.46 -1.44 0.90
N SER A 126 14.26 -1.36 2.22
CA SER A 126 15.38 -1.12 3.16
C SER A 126 16.29 -2.33 3.34
N GLU A 127 15.90 -3.51 2.85
CA GLU A 127 16.73 -4.72 2.86
C GLU A 127 17.77 -4.73 1.72
N TYR A 128 17.64 -3.82 0.76
CA TYR A 128 18.55 -3.69 -0.37
C TYR A 128 19.54 -2.55 -0.14
N ASN A 129 20.77 -2.73 -0.63
CA ASN A 129 21.77 -1.67 -0.67
C ASN A 129 21.77 -1.04 -2.06
N PHE A 130 21.00 0.03 -2.22
CA PHE A 130 20.98 0.82 -3.44
C PHE A 130 22.10 1.86 -3.44
N ASN A 131 22.75 2.04 -4.59
CA ASN A 131 23.74 3.10 -4.81
C ASN A 131 23.38 3.85 -6.09
N TYR A 132 22.25 4.56 -6.05
CA TYR A 132 21.76 5.37 -7.16
C TYR A 132 21.89 6.85 -6.84
N GLU A 133 22.19 7.64 -7.86
CA GLU A 133 22.22 9.10 -7.77
C GLU A 133 20.97 9.72 -8.38
N GLY A 134 20.51 10.84 -7.83
CA GLY A 134 19.42 11.61 -8.42
C GLY A 134 18.03 10.97 -8.32
N ILE A 135 17.81 10.03 -7.41
CA ILE A 135 16.47 9.51 -7.11
C ILE A 135 15.64 10.60 -6.41
N GLU A 136 14.42 10.80 -6.87
CA GLU A 136 13.47 11.73 -6.28
C GLU A 136 12.09 11.09 -6.15
N VAL A 137 11.59 10.97 -4.92
CA VAL A 137 10.28 10.37 -4.63
C VAL A 137 9.23 11.46 -4.39
N ILE A 138 8.17 11.46 -5.17
CA ILE A 138 7.10 12.44 -5.14
C ILE A 138 5.84 11.81 -4.56
N GLN A 139 5.32 12.42 -3.50
CA GLN A 139 4.01 12.06 -2.97
C GLN A 139 2.91 12.49 -3.96
N LEU A 140 2.09 11.54 -4.42
CA LEU A 140 1.07 11.80 -5.45
C LEU A 140 -0.20 12.46 -4.91
N MET A 141 -0.53 12.26 -3.63
CA MET A 141 -1.79 12.72 -3.03
C MET A 141 -1.50 13.51 -1.76
N GLY A 142 -2.42 14.36 -1.32
CA GLY A 142 -2.33 14.93 0.02
C GLY A 142 -2.25 13.85 1.10
N GLY A 143 -1.78 14.21 2.29
CA GLY A 143 -1.70 13.28 3.43
C GLY A 143 -3.08 12.91 3.96
N LEU A 144 -3.24 11.68 4.42
CA LEU A 144 -4.46 11.22 5.06
C LEU A 144 -4.66 11.87 6.43
N GLY A 145 -3.57 12.19 7.14
CA GLY A 145 -3.58 13.01 8.37
C GLY A 145 -4.22 12.37 9.61
N PHE A 146 -5.00 11.30 9.46
CA PHE A 146 -5.63 10.54 10.52
C PHE A 146 -5.50 9.02 10.27
N GLY A 147 -5.33 8.24 11.33
CA GLY A 147 -5.12 6.79 11.26
C GLY A 147 -3.67 6.39 11.52
N ASP A 148 -3.18 5.39 10.79
CA ASP A 148 -1.81 4.87 10.90
C ASP A 148 -0.85 5.66 9.99
N PRO A 149 0.12 6.42 10.54
CA PRO A 149 1.09 7.17 9.75
C PRO A 149 1.93 6.28 8.82
N ALA A 150 2.18 5.02 9.20
CA ALA A 150 3.03 4.10 8.44
C ALA A 150 2.47 3.74 7.06
N ILE A 151 1.17 3.99 6.82
CA ILE A 151 0.52 3.76 5.53
C ILE A 151 0.21 5.05 4.77
N ASP A 152 0.55 6.23 5.34
CA ASP A 152 0.25 7.54 4.76
C ASP A 152 1.33 7.99 3.77
N GLY A 153 0.92 8.75 2.75
CA GLY A 153 1.77 9.21 1.65
C GLY A 153 3.05 9.92 2.09
N PRO A 154 3.04 10.85 3.08
CA PRO A 154 4.26 11.51 3.53
C PRO A 154 5.30 10.53 4.09
N GLU A 155 4.88 9.57 4.92
CA GLU A 155 5.81 8.62 5.53
C GLU A 155 6.35 7.63 4.51
N LEU A 156 5.50 7.14 3.59
CA LEU A 156 5.93 6.27 2.50
C LEU A 156 6.93 6.95 1.56
N ALA A 157 6.66 8.18 1.15
CA ALA A 157 7.56 8.94 0.28
C ALA A 157 8.92 9.16 0.95
N GLN A 158 8.93 9.52 2.24
CA GLN A 158 10.16 9.71 3.00
C GLN A 158 10.96 8.43 3.16
N LYS A 159 10.31 7.34 3.58
CA LYS A 159 10.97 6.05 3.81
C LYS A 159 11.51 5.47 2.51
N MET A 160 10.76 5.55 1.42
CA MET A 160 11.21 5.11 0.11
C MET A 160 12.44 5.91 -0.35
N ALA A 161 12.40 7.24 -0.25
CA ALA A 161 13.55 8.06 -0.63
C ALA A 161 14.80 7.70 0.18
N ARG A 162 14.66 7.49 1.51
CA ARG A 162 15.77 7.05 2.36
C ARG A 162 16.32 5.69 1.95
N ALA A 163 15.45 4.71 1.70
CA ALA A 163 15.87 3.37 1.26
C ALA A 163 16.63 3.42 -0.07
N LEU A 164 16.23 4.32 -0.97
CA LEU A 164 16.84 4.47 -2.30
C LEU A 164 18.03 5.44 -2.33
N GLY A 165 18.44 6.04 -1.21
CA GLY A 165 19.49 7.06 -1.17
C GLY A 165 19.12 8.38 -1.87
N GLY A 166 17.83 8.62 -2.07
CA GLY A 166 17.29 9.76 -2.80
C GLY A 166 16.71 10.88 -1.93
N THR A 167 16.08 11.82 -2.62
CA THR A 167 15.31 12.92 -2.01
C THR A 167 13.81 12.68 -2.16
N TYR A 168 12.98 13.47 -1.48
CA TYR A 168 11.53 13.40 -1.59
C TYR A 168 10.88 14.77 -1.68
N ARG A 169 9.67 14.82 -2.25
CA ARG A 169 8.77 15.97 -2.17
C ARG A 169 7.39 15.56 -1.66
N TYR A 170 6.90 16.32 -0.69
CA TYR A 170 5.56 16.16 -0.18
C TYR A 170 4.57 17.03 -0.93
N LEU A 171 3.36 16.51 -1.08
CA LEU A 171 2.20 17.31 -1.42
C LEU A 171 1.62 17.83 -0.10
N GLN A 172 2.00 19.07 0.28
CA GLN A 172 1.68 19.67 1.58
C GLN A 172 0.21 20.12 1.67
N ALA A 173 -0.71 19.16 1.61
CA ALA A 173 -2.14 19.36 1.79
C ALA A 173 -2.81 18.08 2.32
N PRO A 174 -4.02 18.17 2.89
CA PRO A 174 -4.86 17.00 3.14
C PRO A 174 -5.26 16.30 1.83
N ALA A 175 -5.43 14.97 1.85
CA ALA A 175 -5.89 14.21 0.68
C ALA A 175 -7.30 14.63 0.22
N VAL A 176 -8.16 14.94 1.19
CA VAL A 176 -9.54 15.39 0.99
C VAL A 176 -9.77 16.59 1.91
N VAL A 177 -10.38 17.64 1.38
CA VAL A 177 -10.75 18.84 2.14
C VAL A 177 -12.26 18.99 2.26
N ASP A 178 -12.73 19.95 3.05
CA ASP A 178 -14.15 20.09 3.35
C ASP A 178 -15.00 20.58 2.16
N SER A 179 -14.41 21.39 1.26
CA SER A 179 -15.12 21.97 0.13
C SER A 179 -14.33 21.98 -1.19
N PRO A 180 -14.99 21.93 -2.35
CA PRO A 180 -14.36 22.05 -3.66
C PRO A 180 -13.54 23.34 -3.83
N GLU A 181 -14.00 24.45 -3.26
CA GLU A 181 -13.31 25.74 -3.33
C GLU A 181 -11.95 25.68 -2.63
N ILE A 182 -11.88 25.03 -1.46
CA ILE A 182 -10.62 24.82 -0.74
C ILE A 182 -9.66 23.99 -1.61
N ALA A 183 -10.14 22.91 -2.23
CA ALA A 183 -9.32 22.08 -3.10
C ALA A 183 -8.76 22.88 -4.28
N GLN A 184 -9.60 23.68 -4.94
CA GLN A 184 -9.19 24.54 -6.04
C GLN A 184 -8.15 25.59 -5.63
N HIS A 185 -8.27 26.19 -4.44
CA HIS A 185 -7.29 27.14 -3.92
C HIS A 185 -5.96 26.47 -3.58
N LEU A 186 -5.98 25.30 -2.93
CA LEU A 186 -4.79 24.53 -2.62
C LEU A 186 -4.06 24.07 -3.89
N LEU A 187 -4.79 23.57 -4.90
CA LEU A 187 -4.21 23.17 -6.18
C LEU A 187 -3.55 24.34 -6.95
N LYS A 188 -3.94 25.59 -6.66
CA LYS A 188 -3.34 26.81 -7.22
C LYS A 188 -2.18 27.35 -6.38
N GLU A 189 -2.02 26.89 -5.15
CA GLU A 189 -0.89 27.23 -4.29
C GLU A 189 0.42 26.80 -4.99
N LYS A 190 1.44 27.64 -4.90
CA LYS A 190 2.67 27.50 -5.68
C LYS A 190 3.38 26.17 -5.40
N ASN A 191 3.61 25.83 -4.13
CA ASN A 191 4.37 24.64 -3.77
C ASN A 191 3.60 23.35 -4.12
N ILE A 192 2.28 23.34 -3.93
CA ILE A 192 1.42 22.23 -4.33
C ILE A 192 1.45 22.05 -5.86
N ARG A 193 1.26 23.13 -6.61
CA ARG A 193 1.29 23.11 -8.08
C ARG A 193 2.65 22.63 -8.60
N GLU A 194 3.76 23.14 -8.06
CA GLU A 194 5.11 22.74 -8.45
C GLU A 194 5.38 21.26 -8.13
N THR A 195 4.86 20.75 -7.01
CA THR A 195 4.95 19.32 -6.66
C THR A 195 4.16 18.46 -7.64
N ILE A 196 2.95 18.85 -8.02
CA ILE A 196 2.15 18.14 -9.04
C ILE A 196 2.83 18.20 -10.41
N GLN A 197 3.38 19.36 -10.80
CA GLN A 197 4.17 19.49 -12.03
C GLN A 197 5.39 18.55 -12.04
N LYS A 198 6.04 18.38 -10.88
CA LYS A 198 7.13 17.42 -10.73
C LYS A 198 6.64 15.98 -10.83
N ALA A 199 5.45 15.66 -10.31
CA ALA A 199 4.84 14.35 -10.44
C ALA A 199 4.60 13.94 -11.91
N HIS A 200 4.29 14.88 -12.80
CA HIS A 200 4.21 14.61 -14.25
C HIS A 200 5.54 14.16 -14.89
N GLN A 201 6.67 14.35 -14.21
CA GLN A 201 7.99 13.87 -14.65
C GLN A 201 8.31 12.47 -14.11
N ALA A 202 7.40 11.85 -13.35
CA ALA A 202 7.60 10.51 -12.81
C ALA A 202 7.77 9.50 -13.94
N GLU A 203 8.93 8.84 -13.97
CA GLU A 203 9.16 7.71 -14.87
C GLU A 203 8.46 6.45 -14.32
N ILE A 204 8.45 6.33 -12.99
CA ILE A 204 7.83 5.22 -12.27
C ILE A 204 6.72 5.79 -11.38
N THR A 205 5.51 5.21 -11.45
CA THR A 205 4.44 5.48 -10.49
C THR A 205 4.02 4.19 -9.81
N ILE A 206 3.84 4.24 -8.49
CA ILE A 206 3.47 3.09 -7.67
C ILE A 206 2.21 3.47 -6.90
N SER A 207 1.10 2.83 -7.22
CA SER A 207 -0.16 3.06 -6.54
C SER A 207 -1.01 1.79 -6.45
N SER A 208 -2.15 1.91 -5.79
CA SER A 208 -3.13 0.83 -5.63
C SER A 208 -4.52 1.36 -5.89
N VAL A 209 -5.47 0.45 -6.03
CA VAL A 209 -6.90 0.75 -6.01
C VAL A 209 -7.52 0.32 -4.69
N GLY A 210 -8.60 0.98 -4.30
CA GLY A 210 -9.47 0.54 -3.22
C GLY A 210 -10.85 0.17 -3.73
N SER A 211 -11.47 -0.82 -3.10
CA SER A 211 -12.82 -1.27 -3.44
C SER A 211 -13.82 -0.76 -2.40
N LEU A 212 -15.01 -0.34 -2.86
CA LEU A 212 -16.10 0.00 -1.94
C LEU A 212 -16.68 -1.24 -1.24
N MET A 213 -16.36 -2.44 -1.73
CA MET A 213 -16.72 -3.71 -1.11
C MET A 213 -15.71 -4.14 -0.04
N ASP A 214 -14.50 -3.57 -0.06
CA ASP A 214 -13.42 -3.91 0.88
C ASP A 214 -13.57 -3.12 2.19
N ASN A 215 -13.69 -3.83 3.32
CA ASN A 215 -13.71 -3.22 4.65
C ASN A 215 -12.32 -2.81 5.16
N LEU A 216 -11.27 -3.09 4.38
CA LEU A 216 -9.89 -2.69 4.63
C LEU A 216 -9.46 -1.53 3.71
N SER A 217 -10.39 -0.67 3.27
CA SER A 217 -10.07 0.55 2.53
C SER A 217 -9.33 1.57 3.41
N SER A 218 -8.22 2.13 2.92
CA SER A 218 -7.45 3.14 3.68
C SER A 218 -8.21 4.45 3.87
N LEU A 219 -9.05 4.86 2.90
CA LEU A 219 -9.87 6.07 3.03
C LEU A 219 -10.93 5.96 4.13
N GLU A 220 -11.37 4.74 4.43
CA GLU A 220 -12.30 4.51 5.53
C GLU A 220 -11.59 4.45 6.86
N ARG A 221 -10.42 3.80 6.93
CA ARG A 221 -9.58 3.79 8.14
C ARG A 221 -9.16 5.20 8.56
N SER A 222 -8.94 6.09 7.60
CA SER A 222 -8.61 7.50 7.87
C SER A 222 -9.86 8.37 8.08
N GLY A 223 -11.08 7.82 7.98
CA GLY A 223 -12.32 8.53 8.28
C GLY A 223 -12.86 9.45 7.17
N TYR A 224 -12.28 9.44 5.96
CA TYR A 224 -12.76 10.26 4.85
C TYR A 224 -14.02 9.71 4.19
N ILE A 225 -14.25 8.40 4.29
CA ILE A 225 -15.44 7.73 3.81
C ILE A 225 -16.05 6.97 4.98
N ARG A 226 -17.33 7.20 5.24
CA ARG A 226 -18.08 6.40 6.21
C ARG A 226 -18.67 5.18 5.52
N LYS A 227 -18.92 4.12 6.29
CA LYS A 227 -19.56 2.91 5.77
C LYS A 227 -20.93 3.22 5.13
N GLU A 228 -21.66 4.17 5.70
CA GLU A 228 -22.95 4.62 5.16
C GLU A 228 -22.82 5.29 3.78
N ASP A 229 -21.69 5.94 3.49
CA ASP A 229 -21.47 6.67 2.23
C ASP A 229 -21.24 5.71 1.04
N ARG A 230 -20.84 4.45 1.30
CA ARG A 230 -20.59 3.45 0.24
C ARG A 230 -21.79 3.24 -0.66
N ALA A 231 -23.00 3.12 -0.07
CA ALA A 231 -24.22 2.92 -0.83
C ALA A 231 -24.55 4.14 -1.72
N ILE A 232 -24.17 5.34 -1.27
CA ILE A 232 -24.34 6.59 -2.02
C ILE A 232 -23.36 6.63 -3.20
N PHE A 233 -22.10 6.27 -2.99
CA PHE A 233 -21.13 6.20 -4.08
C PHE A 233 -21.50 5.12 -5.10
N HIS A 234 -21.92 3.95 -4.63
CA HIS A 234 -22.37 2.86 -5.49
C HIS A 234 -23.60 3.25 -6.33
N SER A 235 -24.58 3.96 -5.75
CA SER A 235 -25.76 4.42 -6.51
C SER A 235 -25.43 5.49 -7.57
N LYS A 236 -24.28 6.14 -7.43
CA LYS A 236 -23.72 7.08 -8.42
C LYS A 236 -22.78 6.40 -9.44
N GLY A 237 -22.66 5.07 -9.39
CA GLY A 237 -21.87 4.27 -10.33
C GLY A 237 -20.41 4.04 -9.93
N ALA A 238 -19.98 4.47 -8.74
CA ALA A 238 -18.62 4.15 -8.28
C ALA A 238 -18.52 2.70 -7.81
N ILE A 239 -17.45 2.02 -8.21
CA ILE A 239 -17.12 0.66 -7.75
C ILE A 239 -15.94 0.63 -6.76
N GLY A 240 -15.17 1.72 -6.72
CA GLY A 240 -13.93 1.81 -5.98
C GLY A 240 -13.30 3.18 -6.10
N HIS A 241 -12.02 3.26 -5.78
CA HIS A 241 -11.23 4.48 -5.91
C HIS A 241 -9.80 4.24 -6.38
N SER A 242 -9.25 5.24 -7.08
CA SER A 242 -7.86 5.34 -7.50
C SER A 242 -7.36 6.74 -7.20
N LEU A 243 -6.19 6.87 -6.57
CA LEU A 243 -5.66 8.17 -6.10
C LEU A 243 -6.71 9.00 -5.35
N SER A 244 -7.39 8.37 -4.39
CA SER A 244 -8.51 8.92 -3.60
C SER A 244 -9.76 9.36 -4.36
N ARG A 245 -9.82 9.19 -5.69
CA ARG A 245 -11.00 9.56 -6.49
C ARG A 245 -11.88 8.34 -6.68
N MET A 246 -13.18 8.48 -6.44
CA MET A 246 -14.18 7.47 -6.76
C MET A 246 -14.20 7.26 -8.28
N ILE A 247 -14.09 6.01 -8.72
CA ILE A 247 -14.06 5.62 -10.13
C ILE A 247 -15.19 4.65 -10.46
N ASP A 248 -15.69 4.73 -11.69
CA ASP A 248 -16.68 3.81 -12.25
C ASP A 248 -16.05 2.51 -12.80
N GLU A 249 -16.88 1.66 -13.41
CA GLU A 249 -16.48 0.39 -14.03
C GLU A 249 -15.53 0.53 -15.24
N ASN A 250 -15.42 1.74 -15.80
CA ASN A 250 -14.48 2.06 -16.87
C ASN A 250 -13.18 2.67 -16.34
N GLY A 251 -13.05 2.79 -15.01
CA GLY A 251 -11.90 3.39 -14.34
C GLY A 251 -11.94 4.92 -14.32
N VAL A 252 -13.00 5.53 -14.84
CA VAL A 252 -13.10 6.99 -14.97
C VAL A 252 -13.63 7.58 -13.67
N PRO A 253 -13.04 8.69 -13.17
CA PRO A 253 -13.57 9.37 -12.00
C PRO A 253 -15.03 9.82 -12.19
N ILE A 254 -15.92 9.41 -11.27
CA ILE A 254 -17.32 9.83 -11.32
C ILE A 254 -17.44 11.33 -11.05
N LYS A 255 -18.45 11.97 -11.65
CA LYS A 255 -18.80 13.37 -11.36
C LYS A 255 -19.52 13.44 -10.02
N ASP A 256 -18.78 13.75 -8.96
CA ASP A 256 -19.29 13.80 -7.60
C ASP A 256 -18.59 14.86 -6.74
N ALA A 257 -19.34 15.46 -5.83
CA ALA A 257 -18.84 16.49 -4.92
C ALA A 257 -17.68 16.00 -4.04
N PHE A 258 -17.59 14.70 -3.74
CA PHE A 258 -16.44 14.13 -3.05
C PHE A 258 -15.15 14.26 -3.88
N ASN A 259 -15.22 13.93 -5.17
CA ASN A 259 -14.08 13.97 -6.07
C ASN A 259 -13.55 15.40 -6.29
N ASP A 260 -14.44 16.40 -6.26
CA ASP A 260 -14.07 17.82 -6.37
C ASP A 260 -13.28 18.35 -5.16
N ARG A 261 -13.26 17.61 -4.04
CA ARG A 261 -12.51 17.95 -2.82
C ARG A 261 -11.15 17.29 -2.72
N ILE A 262 -10.76 16.49 -3.71
CA ILE A 262 -9.52 15.75 -3.70
C ILE A 262 -8.35 16.68 -4.05
N VAL A 263 -7.32 16.67 -3.21
CA VAL A 263 -6.06 17.39 -3.47
C VAL A 263 -4.96 16.36 -3.76
N GLY A 264 -4.54 16.32 -5.02
CA GLY A 264 -3.53 15.38 -5.47
C GLY A 264 -3.28 15.46 -6.97
N ALA A 265 -2.25 14.75 -7.40
CA ALA A 265 -1.92 14.55 -8.80
C ALA A 265 -3.13 14.03 -9.59
N PRO A 266 -3.31 14.50 -10.83
CA PRO A 266 -4.37 14.00 -11.70
C PRO A 266 -4.03 12.56 -12.17
N ILE A 267 -5.04 11.80 -12.60
CA ILE A 267 -4.87 10.37 -12.93
C ILE A 267 -3.95 10.16 -14.14
N GLU A 268 -3.79 11.19 -14.97
CA GLU A 268 -2.88 11.25 -16.10
C GLU A 268 -1.42 11.10 -15.67
N VAL A 269 -1.06 11.45 -14.43
CA VAL A 269 0.30 11.22 -13.92
C VAL A 269 0.64 9.72 -13.90
N ILE A 270 -0.29 8.87 -13.46
CA ILE A 270 -0.06 7.43 -13.44
C ILE A 270 -0.16 6.83 -14.85
N LYS A 271 -1.12 7.28 -15.68
CA LYS A 271 -1.30 6.77 -17.05
C LYS A 271 -0.08 7.02 -17.95
N ASN A 272 0.57 8.18 -17.79
CA ASN A 272 1.67 8.59 -18.65
C ASN A 272 3.05 8.08 -18.20
N ALA A 273 3.15 7.48 -17.02
CA ALA A 273 4.42 6.96 -16.52
C ALA A 273 4.92 5.78 -17.38
N LYS A 274 6.23 5.71 -17.61
CA LYS A 274 6.85 4.59 -18.32
C LYS A 274 6.56 3.27 -17.60
N TRP A 275 6.64 3.27 -16.27
CA TRP A 275 6.29 2.16 -15.41
C TRP A 275 5.18 2.60 -14.47
N SER A 276 3.93 2.28 -14.82
CA SER A 276 2.79 2.51 -13.93
C SER A 276 2.41 1.20 -13.27
N ILE A 277 2.78 1.08 -12.00
CA ILE A 277 2.76 -0.14 -11.21
C ILE A 277 1.54 -0.11 -10.28
N GLY A 278 0.56 -0.93 -10.60
CA GLY A 278 -0.58 -1.22 -9.73
C GLY A 278 -0.23 -2.36 -8.79
N ILE A 279 -0.22 -2.10 -7.48
CA ILE A 279 0.06 -3.13 -6.48
C ILE A 279 -1.16 -3.36 -5.60
N GLY A 280 -1.44 -4.61 -5.24
CA GLY A 280 -2.52 -4.87 -4.31
C GLY A 280 -2.83 -6.35 -4.14
N SER A 281 -3.44 -6.67 -3.01
CA SER A 281 -4.06 -7.96 -2.78
C SER A 281 -5.48 -7.80 -2.28
N ASN A 282 -6.22 -8.90 -2.26
CA ASN A 282 -7.65 -9.04 -1.97
C ASN A 282 -8.50 -9.16 -3.25
N PRO A 283 -9.14 -10.33 -3.51
CA PRO A 283 -10.04 -10.54 -4.63
C PRO A 283 -11.17 -9.50 -4.76
N LEU A 284 -11.60 -8.88 -3.66
CA LEU A 284 -12.61 -7.80 -3.68
C LEU A 284 -12.16 -6.55 -4.46
N LYS A 285 -10.87 -6.43 -4.77
CA LYS A 285 -10.31 -5.36 -5.61
C LYS A 285 -10.25 -5.71 -7.09
N ALA A 286 -10.53 -6.96 -7.49
CA ALA A 286 -10.40 -7.42 -8.86
C ALA A 286 -11.18 -6.55 -9.85
N GLN A 287 -12.45 -6.25 -9.56
CA GLN A 287 -13.28 -5.39 -10.42
C GLN A 287 -12.70 -3.98 -10.58
N VAL A 288 -12.12 -3.41 -9.52
CA VAL A 288 -11.55 -2.06 -9.55
C VAL A 288 -10.21 -2.05 -10.28
N PHE A 289 -9.40 -3.12 -10.17
CA PHE A 289 -8.20 -3.28 -10.98
C PHE A 289 -8.57 -3.39 -12.47
N LEU A 290 -9.58 -4.19 -12.83
CA LEU A 290 -10.07 -4.28 -14.21
C LEU A 290 -10.49 -2.92 -14.76
N ALA A 291 -11.27 -2.16 -13.99
CA ALA A 291 -11.66 -0.80 -14.36
C ALA A 291 -10.44 0.13 -14.55
N ALA A 292 -9.46 0.09 -13.64
CA ALA A 292 -8.23 0.85 -13.77
C ALA A 292 -7.39 0.43 -15.01
N LEU A 293 -7.41 -0.85 -15.39
CA LEU A 293 -6.77 -1.32 -16.63
C LEU A 293 -7.52 -0.85 -17.88
N HIS A 294 -8.86 -0.81 -17.86
CA HIS A 294 -9.66 -0.25 -18.95
C HIS A 294 -9.32 1.23 -19.19
N ASP A 295 -9.11 2.00 -18.13
CA ASP A 295 -8.64 3.39 -18.21
C ASP A 295 -7.12 3.51 -18.43
N GLN A 296 -6.38 2.39 -18.61
CA GLN A 296 -4.93 2.35 -18.83
C GLN A 296 -4.11 2.99 -17.69
N GLN A 297 -4.62 2.93 -16.46
CA GLN A 297 -3.93 3.47 -15.29
C GLN A 297 -2.66 2.70 -14.95
N PHE A 298 -2.61 1.40 -15.23
CA PHE A 298 -1.46 0.54 -14.94
C PHE A 298 -0.99 -0.20 -16.18
N ASN A 299 0.33 -0.31 -16.32
CA ASN A 299 0.98 -1.15 -17.31
C ASN A 299 1.82 -2.26 -16.67
N VAL A 300 1.91 -2.28 -15.34
CA VAL A 300 2.46 -3.38 -14.55
C VAL A 300 1.52 -3.68 -13.39
N LEU A 301 1.31 -4.96 -13.10
CA LEU A 301 0.60 -5.40 -11.88
C LEU A 301 1.49 -6.26 -10.98
N VAL A 302 1.43 -6.01 -9.68
CA VAL A 302 1.96 -6.92 -8.65
C VAL A 302 0.82 -7.27 -7.69
N ILE A 303 0.32 -8.50 -7.79
CA ILE A 303 -0.91 -8.92 -7.11
C ILE A 303 -0.82 -10.34 -6.53
N ASP A 304 -1.74 -10.69 -5.64
CA ASP A 304 -1.88 -12.06 -5.15
C ASP A 304 -2.65 -12.95 -6.15
N ASP A 305 -2.48 -14.26 -6.01
CA ASP A 305 -3.08 -15.26 -6.89
C ASP A 305 -4.62 -15.30 -6.81
N GLY A 306 -5.21 -14.98 -5.64
CA GLY A 306 -6.64 -14.85 -5.49
C GLY A 306 -7.20 -13.70 -6.33
N THR A 307 -6.57 -12.52 -6.24
CA THR A 307 -6.93 -11.36 -7.07
C THR A 307 -6.77 -11.65 -8.56
N ALA A 308 -5.64 -12.25 -8.96
CA ALA A 308 -5.38 -12.62 -10.35
C ALA A 308 -6.43 -13.59 -10.91
N ARG A 309 -6.76 -14.65 -10.18
CA ARG A 309 -7.78 -15.62 -10.61
C ARG A 309 -9.15 -14.98 -10.75
N GLU A 310 -9.52 -14.09 -9.82
CA GLU A 310 -10.80 -13.40 -9.88
C GLU A 310 -10.88 -12.45 -11.09
N MET A 311 -9.80 -11.72 -11.39
CA MET A 311 -9.73 -10.88 -12.59
C MET A 311 -9.94 -11.69 -13.87
N LEU A 312 -9.27 -12.85 -14.01
CA LEU A 312 -9.45 -13.74 -15.17
C LEU A 312 -10.86 -14.34 -15.23
N ARG A 313 -11.44 -14.69 -14.08
CA ARG A 313 -12.81 -15.22 -14.00
C ARG A 313 -13.82 -14.19 -14.48
N MET A 314 -13.73 -12.94 -14.02
CA MET A 314 -14.64 -11.86 -14.44
C MET A 314 -14.54 -11.61 -15.95
N GLN A 315 -13.32 -11.56 -16.51
CA GLN A 315 -13.12 -11.35 -17.94
C GLN A 315 -13.71 -12.47 -18.81
N SER A 316 -13.68 -13.72 -18.33
CA SER A 316 -14.26 -14.86 -19.04
C SER A 316 -15.80 -14.80 -19.11
N VAL A 317 -16.45 -14.12 -18.16
CA VAL A 317 -17.91 -13.95 -18.13
C VAL A 317 -18.36 -12.85 -19.09
N ASP A 318 -17.59 -11.77 -19.23
CA ASP A 318 -17.92 -10.66 -20.14
C ASP A 318 -17.64 -11.00 -21.63
N SER A 319 -16.89 -12.08 -21.89
CA SER A 319 -16.55 -12.54 -23.24
C SER A 319 -17.49 -13.63 -23.79
N ALA A 320 -18.51 -14.04 -23.03
CA ALA A 320 -19.46 -15.11 -23.35
C ALA A 320 -20.87 -14.55 -23.63
#